data_AF-A0A2V8R8X5-F1
#
_entry.id   AF-A0A2V8R8X5-F1
#
_cell.length_a   1.000
_cell.length_b   1.000
_cell.length_c   1.000
_cell.angle_alpha   90.00
_cell.angle_beta   90.00
_cell.angle_gamma   90.00
#
_symmetry.space_group_name_H-M   'P 1'
#
loop_
_entity.id
_entity.type
_entity.pdbx_description
1 polymer ?
#
loop_
_entity_poly.entity_id
_entity_poly.type
_entity_poly.pdbx_seq_one_letter_code
_entity_poly.pdbx_strand_id
1 'polypeptide(L)' 'RDAGIPYKVPETSDMSGRIDAVLTVIYLIFNEGYASTHGEPLVRADLCAEAIRLARLIRLLMAPYPPEEATGLL' A
#
# COMPACT_ATOMS: atom_id res chain seq x y z
N ARG A 1 7.31 2.76 23.11
CA ARG A 1 7.28 3.81 22.06
C ARG A 1 8.40 4.80 22.41
N ASP A 2 9.67 4.37 22.39
CA ASP A 2 10.73 5.07 23.15
C ASP A 2 12.09 5.13 22.43
N ALA A 3 12.08 5.18 21.09
CA ALA A 3 13.33 5.27 20.34
C ALA A 3 13.75 6.73 20.02
N GLY A 4 12.90 7.73 20.29
CA GLY A 4 13.19 9.13 20.00
C GLY A 4 13.54 9.43 18.54
N ILE A 5 13.28 8.50 17.61
CA ILE A 5 13.63 8.63 16.20
C ILE A 5 12.78 9.76 15.63
N PRO A 6 13.41 10.88 15.17
CA PRO A 6 12.67 11.96 14.55
C PRO A 6 11.91 11.42 13.34
N TYR A 7 10.61 11.66 13.30
CA TYR A 7 9.83 11.38 12.10
C TYR A 7 10.27 12.37 11.01
N LYS A 8 11.11 11.92 10.07
CA LYS A 8 11.50 12.67 8.89
C LYS A 8 10.63 12.22 7.72
N VAL A 9 9.96 13.18 7.07
CA VAL A 9 9.30 12.94 5.79
C VAL A 9 10.39 12.61 4.76
N PRO A 10 10.35 11.44 4.10
CA PRO A 10 11.36 11.08 3.12
C PRO A 10 11.32 12.05 1.93
N GLU A 11 12.48 12.28 1.31
CA GLU A 11 12.57 13.08 0.10
C GLU A 11 12.14 12.25 -1.13
N THR A 12 11.86 12.92 -2.25
CA THR A 12 11.43 12.23 -3.48
C THR A 12 12.46 11.20 -3.96
N SER A 13 13.75 11.47 -3.77
CA SER A 13 14.85 10.55 -4.08
C SER A 13 14.84 9.28 -3.21
N ASP A 14 14.28 9.34 -2.01
CA ASP A 14 14.17 8.20 -1.10
C ASP A 14 12.99 7.26 -1.48
N MET A 15 12.09 7.71 -2.37
CA MET A 15 10.87 6.97 -2.71
C MET A 15 11.17 5.64 -3.41
N SER A 16 12.12 5.62 -4.34
CA SER A 16 12.44 4.41 -5.10
C SER A 16 12.88 3.26 -4.20
N GLY A 17 13.69 3.52 -3.18
CA GLY A 17 14.13 2.49 -2.22
C GLY A 17 13.06 2.05 -1.22
N ARG A 18 11.87 2.69 -1.23
CA ARG A 18 10.78 2.42 -0.29
C ARG A 18 9.54 1.87 -0.97
N ILE A 19 9.41 2.04 -2.28
CA ILE A 19 8.18 1.72 -3.00
C ILE A 19 7.83 0.24 -2.90
N ASP A 20 8.82 -0.66 -2.97
CA ASP A 20 8.60 -2.11 -2.87
C ASP A 20 7.97 -2.48 -1.52
N ALA A 21 8.44 -1.87 -0.43
CA ALA A 21 7.87 -2.08 0.90
C ALA A 21 6.43 -1.55 0.99
N VAL A 22 6.15 -0.39 0.38
CA VAL A 22 4.79 0.18 0.34
C VAL A 22 3.85 -0.71 -0.47
N LEU A 23 4.27 -1.18 -1.65
CA LEU A 23 3.49 -2.08 -2.50
C LEU A 23 3.19 -3.40 -1.79
N THR A 24 4.18 -3.95 -1.07
CA THR A 24 4.01 -5.15 -0.23
C THR A 24 2.92 -4.93 0.81
N VAL A 25 2.96 -3.80 1.52
CA VAL A 25 1.94 -3.48 2.54
C VAL A 25 0.54 -3.34 1.91
N ILE A 26 0.42 -2.68 0.76
CA ILE A 26 -0.86 -2.55 0.05
C ILE A 26 -1.40 -3.93 -0.35
N TYR A 27 -0.55 -4.80 -0.87
CA TYR A 27 -0.92 -6.18 -1.20
C TYR A 27 -1.42 -6.95 0.03
N LEU A 28 -0.75 -6.81 1.17
CA LEU A 28 -1.17 -7.45 2.42
C LEU A 28 -2.52 -6.92 2.92
N ILE A 29 -2.77 -5.61 2.82
CA ILE A 29 -4.07 -5.02 3.15
C ILE A 29 -5.16 -5.59 2.25
N PHE A 30 -4.90 -5.72 0.94
CA PHE A 30 -5.84 -6.32 0.01
C PHE A 30 -6.11 -7.78 0.34
N ASN A 31 -5.06 -8.58 0.58
CA ASN A 31 -5.19 -10.00 0.92
C ASN A 31 -5.99 -10.21 2.21
N GLU A 32 -5.72 -9.44 3.26
CA GLU A 32 -6.47 -9.52 4.51
C GLU A 32 -7.92 -9.02 4.31
N GLY A 33 -8.13 -8.05 3.41
CA GLY A 33 -9.47 -7.63 3.03
C GLY A 33 -10.25 -8.73 2.28
N TYR A 34 -9.59 -9.43 1.37
CA TYR A 34 -10.21 -10.40 0.47
C TYR A 34 -10.42 -11.77 1.10
N ALA A 35 -9.48 -12.24 1.91
CA ALA A 35 -9.53 -13.51 2.59
C ALA A 35 -9.21 -13.27 4.07
N SER A 36 -10.15 -12.63 4.77
CA SER A 36 -9.90 -12.18 6.14
C SER A 36 -9.56 -13.37 7.02
N THR A 37 -8.40 -13.28 7.65
CA THR A 37 -7.91 -14.32 8.54
C THR A 37 -8.47 -14.15 9.96
N HIS A 38 -9.04 -12.97 10.27
CA HIS A 38 -9.57 -12.60 11.59
C HIS A 38 -10.79 -11.68 11.51
N GLY A 39 -11.86 -12.04 12.24
CA GLY A 39 -13.09 -11.24 12.37
C GLY A 39 -14.14 -11.59 11.31
N GLU A 40 -15.42 -11.60 11.69
CA GLU A 40 -16.50 -11.50 10.69
C GLU A 40 -16.42 -10.10 10.05
N PRO A 41 -16.51 -9.96 8.70
CA PRO A 41 -16.90 -10.93 7.68
C PRO A 41 -15.71 -11.58 6.92
N LEU A 42 -15.98 -12.68 6.21
CA LEU A 42 -15.03 -13.37 5.29
C LEU A 42 -14.32 -12.42 4.31
N VAL A 43 -15.01 -11.35 3.88
CA VAL A 43 -14.46 -10.28 3.05
C VAL A 43 -14.72 -8.94 3.73
N ARG A 44 -13.65 -8.19 3.96
CA ARG A 44 -13.65 -6.81 4.44
C ARG A 44 -13.49 -5.85 3.26
N ALA A 45 -14.62 -5.54 2.63
CA ALA A 45 -14.67 -4.72 1.42
C ALA A 45 -14.09 -3.31 1.61
N ASP A 46 -14.14 -2.77 2.81
CA ASP A 46 -13.52 -1.49 3.20
C ASP A 46 -11.98 -1.54 3.04
N LEU A 47 -11.34 -2.61 3.50
CA LEU A 47 -9.90 -2.80 3.35
C LEU A 47 -9.49 -3.01 1.88
N CYS A 48 -10.26 -3.82 1.13
CA CYS A 48 -10.02 -3.99 -0.30
C CYS A 48 -10.13 -2.65 -1.04
N ALA A 49 -11.17 -1.87 -0.75
CA ALA A 49 -11.37 -0.56 -1.37
C ALA A 49 -10.23 0.41 -1.04
N GLU A 50 -9.72 0.39 0.19
CA GLU A 50 -8.61 1.23 0.60
C GLU A 50 -7.29 0.81 -0.07
N ALA A 51 -7.02 -0.49 -0.18
CA ALA A 51 -5.85 -0.99 -0.93
C ALA A 51 -5.90 -0.55 -2.41
N ILE A 52 -7.06 -0.66 -3.05
CA ILE A 52 -7.29 -0.18 -4.43
C ILE A 52 -7.06 1.33 -4.53
N ARG A 53 -7.57 2.11 -3.58
CA ARG A 53 -7.40 3.57 -3.53
C ARG A 53 -5.92 3.96 -3.43
N LEU A 54 -5.16 3.28 -2.57
CA LEU A 54 -3.72 3.50 -2.41
C LEU A 54 -2.93 3.08 -3.65
N ALA A 55 -3.28 1.96 -4.29
CA ALA A 55 -2.66 1.53 -5.53
C ALA A 55 -2.85 2.58 -6.65
N ARG A 56 -4.05 3.16 -6.79
CA ARG A 56 -4.32 4.26 -7.73
C ARG A 56 -3.48 5.50 -7.43
N LEU A 57 -3.30 5.83 -6.15
CA LEU A 57 -2.47 6.98 -5.74
C LEU A 57 -1.00 6.78 -6.13
N ILE A 58 -0.45 5.57 -5.92
CA ILE A 58 0.92 5.25 -6.36
C ILE A 58 1.05 5.39 -7.88
N ARG A 59 0.09 4.85 -8.64
CA ARG A 59 0.11 4.97 -10.11
C ARG A 59 0.13 6.43 -10.56
N LEU A 60 -0.63 7.30 -9.90
CA LEU A 60 -0.66 8.73 -10.19
C LEU A 60 0.68 9.40 -9.87
N LEU A 61 1.27 9.09 -8.71
CA LEU A 61 2.53 9.70 -8.26
C LEU A 61 3.76 9.23 -9.05
N MET A 62 3.70 8.02 -9.63
CA MET A 62 4.81 7.43 -10.41
C MET A 62 4.61 7.53 -11.92
N ALA A 63 3.61 8.28 -12.38
CA ALA A 63 3.43 8.55 -13.80
C ALA A 63 4.71 9.20 -14.40
N PRO A 64 5.11 8.82 -15.63
CA PRO A 64 4.39 7.96 -16.58
C PRO A 64 4.71 6.47 -16.48
N TYR A 65 5.61 6.04 -15.58
CA TYR A 65 6.08 4.66 -15.45
C TYR A 65 5.69 4.06 -14.08
N PRO A 66 4.40 3.75 -13.86
CA PRO A 66 3.96 3.19 -12.61
C PRO A 66 4.43 1.74 -12.43
N PRO A 67 4.61 1.26 -11.19
CA PRO A 67 4.91 -0.15 -10.93
C PRO A 67 3.76 -1.07 -11.36
N GLU A 68 4.09 -2.25 -11.88
CA GLU A 68 3.11 -3.21 -12.40
C GLU A 68 2.22 -3.77 -11.28
N GLU A 69 2.78 -3.94 -10.08
CA GLU A 69 2.09 -4.44 -8.89
C GLU A 69 0.93 -3.52 -8.47
N ALA A 70 1.10 -2.21 -8.61
CA ALA A 70 0.01 -1.26 -8.35
C ALA A 70 -1.09 -1.32 -9.42
N THR A 71 -0.78 -1.84 -10.61
CA THR A 71 -1.77 -2.07 -11.67
C THR A 71 -2.49 -3.40 -11.47
N GLY A 72 -1.82 -4.42 -10.96
CA GLY A 72 -2.40 -5.74 -10.70
C GLY A 72 -3.51 -5.79 -9.64
N LEU A 73 -3.66 -4.72 -8.83
CA LEU A 73 -4.73 -4.59 -7.83
C LEU A 73 -6.02 -3.94 -8.37
N LEU A 74 -6.07 -3.57 -9.65
CA LEU A 74 -7.18 -2.82 -10.28
C LEU A 74 -7.95 -3.68 -11.27
#